data_AF-A0A9Q4HUP6-F1
#
_entry.id   AF-A0A9Q4HUP6-F1
#
_cell.length_a   1.000
_cell.length_b   1.000
_cell.length_c   1.000
_cell.angle_alpha   90.00
_cell.angle_beta   90.00
_cell.angle_gamma   90.00
#
_symmetry.space_group_name_H-M   'P 1'
#
loop_
_entity.id
_entity.type
_entity.pdbx_description
1 polymer ?
#
loop_
_entity_poly.entity_id
_entity_poly.type
_entity_poly.pdbx_seq_one_letter_code
_entity_poly.pdbx_strand_id
1 'polypeptide(L)'
;MKVLKSLFCSIVLSLIIVASIFSVPVNATTENLIETKKPITYEEQEVLKVNKNGKTESLTRSDRSSVIQKAKQLFNNNIKSEINYNNPLAKQENNVVNVPVVDTKDNNAKTSAKKPSLVTMSYLTTYDPNKKTITTKIAIKNIVGEKPVVIEASNDLYTSNTYSGKYQRVFIHSREFLGANIKVGKSYSKSYSVKSTKFYISRHTTVAGWKGSLPDTSTGQLAPTLANKIGEIYPAIINHHNNKMLPLPSRADLPKVPEKDRVDWDSSKDRGAYIKKYIDTYGNPKWDWSAVDIHHVIPRERGGNNSFNNLYPLPRTMHQQLLNPWWARY
;
A
#
# COMPACT_ATOMS: atom_id res chain seq x y z
N MET A 1 -60.80 45.18 -41.76
CA MET A 1 -60.28 46.43 -41.13
C MET A 1 -59.17 46.01 -40.17
N LYS A 2 -57.92 46.11 -40.59
CA LYS A 2 -57.00 47.26 -40.42
C LYS A 2 -56.21 47.20 -39.09
N VAL A 3 -54.93 46.84 -39.28
CA VAL A 3 -53.73 47.53 -38.77
C VAL A 3 -53.24 47.20 -37.35
N LEU A 4 -52.14 46.43 -37.34
CA LEU A 4 -50.89 46.59 -36.59
C LEU A 4 -50.82 47.76 -35.58
N LYS A 5 -50.33 47.48 -34.37
CA LYS A 5 -49.35 48.35 -33.70
C LYS A 5 -48.41 47.54 -32.81
N SER A 6 -47.17 48.01 -32.79
CA SER A 6 -45.92 47.39 -32.40
C SER A 6 -45.61 47.47 -30.89
N LEU A 7 -44.82 46.49 -30.41
CA LEU A 7 -43.60 46.60 -29.59
C LEU A 7 -43.60 47.56 -28.37
N PHE A 8 -43.44 47.03 -27.14
CA PHE A 8 -42.27 47.25 -26.26
C PHE A 8 -42.35 46.50 -24.91
N CYS A 9 -41.17 46.15 -24.40
CA CYS A 9 -40.80 45.41 -23.19
C CYS A 9 -41.53 45.76 -21.88
N SER A 10 -41.74 44.76 -21.00
CA SER A 10 -40.87 44.54 -19.83
C SER A 10 -41.33 43.36 -18.93
N ILE A 11 -40.43 42.38 -18.82
CA ILE A 11 -39.95 41.63 -17.64
C ILE A 11 -40.91 41.41 -16.43
N VAL A 12 -41.03 40.14 -16.03
CA VAL A 12 -40.71 39.57 -14.68
C VAL A 12 -41.74 38.50 -14.24
N LEU A 13 -41.21 37.29 -14.04
CA LEU A 13 -41.61 36.24 -13.08
C LEU A 13 -42.94 35.47 -13.28
N SER A 14 -42.81 34.18 -13.59
CA SER A 14 -42.90 33.09 -12.59
C SER A 14 -43.65 31.86 -13.08
N LEU A 15 -43.00 30.71 -12.86
CA LEU A 15 -43.57 29.47 -12.32
C LEU A 15 -44.46 28.57 -13.22
N ILE A 16 -43.95 27.34 -13.39
CA ILE A 16 -44.58 26.05 -13.06
C ILE A 16 -44.86 25.06 -14.23
N ILE A 17 -43.96 24.05 -14.26
CA ILE A 17 -44.14 22.58 -14.29
C ILE A 17 -44.55 21.86 -15.60
N VAL A 18 -43.90 20.70 -15.77
CA VAL A 18 -44.31 19.45 -16.46
C VAL A 18 -43.72 19.37 -17.88
N ALA A 19 -42.95 18.39 -18.35
CA ALA A 19 -42.56 17.07 -17.88
C ALA A 19 -41.29 16.63 -18.62
N SER A 20 -40.45 15.81 -17.98
CA SER A 20 -39.73 14.71 -18.64
C SER A 20 -38.98 13.88 -17.59
N ILE A 21 -39.65 12.90 -16.99
CA ILE A 21 -38.97 11.82 -16.29
C ILE A 21 -38.89 10.66 -17.29
N PHE A 22 -37.77 10.57 -18.00
CA PHE A 22 -37.37 9.31 -18.62
C PHE A 22 -36.84 8.42 -17.50
N SER A 23 -37.67 7.48 -17.05
CA SER A 23 -37.22 6.34 -16.26
C SER A 23 -36.46 5.40 -17.18
N VAL A 24 -35.13 5.40 -17.10
CA VAL A 24 -34.34 4.29 -17.65
C VAL A 24 -34.23 3.26 -16.52
N PRO A 25 -34.85 2.07 -16.65
CA PRO A 25 -34.55 0.98 -15.75
C PRO A 25 -33.12 0.53 -16.03
N VAL A 26 -32.22 0.71 -15.06
CA VAL A 26 -30.94 0.01 -15.05
C VAL A 26 -31.25 -1.45 -14.85
N ASN A 27 -31.40 -2.17 -15.96
CA ASN A 27 -31.30 -3.62 -15.98
C ASN A 27 -29.86 -3.95 -15.55
N ALA A 28 -29.69 -4.30 -14.27
CA ALA A 28 -28.53 -5.03 -13.82
C ALA A 28 -28.57 -6.40 -14.51
N THR A 29 -27.92 -6.50 -15.66
CA THR A 29 -27.60 -7.79 -16.26
C THR A 29 -26.71 -8.53 -15.26
N THR A 30 -27.29 -9.56 -14.65
CA THR A 30 -26.59 -10.63 -13.95
C THR A 30 -25.69 -11.37 -14.94
N GLU A 31 -24.54 -10.79 -15.24
CA GLU A 31 -23.40 -11.53 -15.75
C GLU A 31 -22.62 -12.10 -14.56
N ASN A 32 -22.28 -13.39 -14.64
CA ASN A 32 -21.43 -14.10 -13.69
C ASN A 32 -20.05 -13.42 -13.57
N LEU A 33 -19.92 -12.45 -12.67
CA LEU A 33 -18.64 -11.83 -12.35
C LEU A 33 -18.02 -12.54 -11.14
N ILE A 34 -17.21 -13.56 -11.41
CA ILE A 34 -15.99 -13.71 -10.61
C ILE A 34 -15.12 -12.50 -10.98
N GLU A 35 -15.40 -11.34 -10.39
CA GLU A 35 -14.58 -10.16 -10.60
C GLU A 35 -13.19 -10.48 -10.04
N THR A 36 -12.25 -10.76 -10.95
CA THR A 36 -10.86 -11.05 -10.58
C THR A 36 -10.31 -9.85 -9.82
N LYS A 37 -9.93 -10.05 -8.55
CA LYS A 37 -9.45 -8.94 -7.72
C LYS A 37 -8.13 -8.45 -8.29
N LYS A 38 -8.01 -7.15 -8.55
CA LYS A 38 -6.80 -6.57 -9.13
C LYS A 38 -5.62 -6.71 -8.16
N PRO A 39 -4.46 -7.20 -8.62
CA PRO A 39 -3.25 -7.18 -7.80
C PRO A 39 -2.87 -5.76 -7.40
N ILE A 40 -2.35 -5.59 -6.19
CA ILE A 40 -1.86 -4.30 -5.68
C ILE A 40 -0.35 -4.37 -5.56
N THR A 41 0.36 -3.37 -6.11
CA THR A 41 1.81 -3.31 -6.09
C THR A 41 2.30 -2.07 -5.34
N TYR A 42 3.24 -2.26 -4.42
CA TYR A 42 4.02 -1.18 -3.81
C TYR A 42 5.38 -1.11 -4.49
N GLU A 43 5.87 0.09 -4.82
CA GLU A 43 7.22 0.30 -5.35
C GLU A 43 8.04 1.20 -4.40
N GLU A 44 9.23 0.73 -4.05
CA GLU A 44 10.28 1.52 -3.41
C GLU A 44 11.46 1.66 -4.37
N GLN A 45 12.14 2.81 -4.31
CA GLN A 45 13.35 3.06 -5.08
C GLN A 45 14.44 3.61 -4.16
N GLU A 46 15.67 3.26 -4.48
CA GLU A 46 16.84 3.81 -3.82
C GLU A 46 17.91 4.15 -4.84
N VAL A 47 18.75 5.13 -4.51
CA VAL A 47 19.86 5.56 -5.35
C VAL A 47 21.14 5.37 -4.56
N LEU A 48 22.02 4.52 -5.07
CA LEU A 48 23.39 4.38 -4.56
C LEU A 48 24.33 5.23 -5.42
N LYS A 49 25.27 5.92 -4.77
CA LYS A 49 26.14 6.91 -5.43
C LYS A 49 27.60 6.79 -4.97
N VAL A 50 28.53 7.13 -5.85
CA VAL A 50 29.94 7.35 -5.46
C VAL A 50 30.43 8.72 -5.94
N ASN A 51 31.19 9.41 -5.08
CA ASN A 51 31.60 10.79 -5.29
C ASN A 51 32.69 10.96 -6.38
N LYS A 52 32.72 12.17 -6.95
CA LYS A 52 33.45 12.58 -8.17
C LYS A 52 34.97 12.55 -8.09
N ASN A 53 35.56 12.31 -6.92
CA ASN A 53 37.02 12.35 -6.74
C ASN A 53 37.73 11.06 -7.14
N GLY A 54 36.99 9.97 -7.41
CA GLY A 54 37.56 8.73 -7.97
C GLY A 54 38.88 8.30 -7.34
N LYS A 55 39.07 8.55 -6.02
CA LYS A 55 40.36 8.28 -5.39
C LYS A 55 40.41 6.79 -5.14
N THR A 56 41.01 6.14 -6.12
CA THR A 56 41.30 4.73 -6.21
C THR A 56 42.10 4.28 -5.00
N GLU A 57 41.60 3.30 -4.27
CA GLU A 57 42.46 2.22 -3.81
C GLU A 57 42.22 1.05 -4.76
N SER A 58 43.28 0.70 -5.51
CA SER A 58 43.25 -0.41 -6.45
C SER A 58 43.11 -1.71 -5.67
N LEU A 59 41.90 -2.27 -5.64
CA LEU A 59 41.67 -3.58 -5.05
C LEU A 59 42.20 -4.65 -6.01
N THR A 60 43.26 -5.33 -5.59
CA THR A 60 43.84 -6.47 -6.31
C THR A 60 42.82 -7.63 -6.34
N ARG A 61 43.02 -8.60 -7.24
CA ARG A 61 42.06 -9.68 -7.48
C ARG A 61 41.73 -10.50 -6.20
N SER A 62 42.60 -10.50 -5.20
CA SER A 62 42.37 -11.09 -3.85
C SER A 62 41.44 -10.26 -2.96
N ASP A 63 41.29 -8.96 -3.22
CA ASP A 63 40.53 -8.05 -2.36
C ASP A 63 39.03 -8.00 -2.70
N ARG A 64 38.63 -8.51 -3.88
CA ARG A 64 37.21 -8.65 -4.22
C ARG A 64 36.49 -9.60 -3.26
N SER A 65 37.13 -10.71 -2.90
CA SER A 65 36.56 -11.68 -1.97
C SER A 65 36.46 -11.11 -0.55
N SER A 66 37.45 -10.32 -0.13
CA SER A 66 37.49 -9.73 1.22
C SER A 66 36.52 -8.55 1.39
N VAL A 67 36.29 -7.75 0.35
CA VAL A 67 35.27 -6.69 0.35
C VAL A 67 33.85 -7.29 0.37
N ILE A 68 33.60 -8.31 -0.44
CA ILE A 68 32.34 -9.08 -0.41
C ILE A 68 32.14 -9.75 0.96
N GLN A 69 33.21 -10.27 1.58
CA GLN A 69 33.15 -10.89 2.90
C GLN A 69 32.97 -9.87 4.04
N LYS A 70 33.57 -8.68 3.95
CA LYS A 70 33.35 -7.56 4.88
C LYS A 70 31.93 -7.00 4.77
N ALA A 71 31.39 -6.86 3.56
CA ALA A 71 29.98 -6.51 3.35
C ALA A 71 29.04 -7.56 3.96
N LYS A 72 29.36 -8.85 3.80
CA LYS A 72 28.64 -9.98 4.44
C LYS A 72 28.77 -9.99 5.98
N GLN A 73 29.90 -9.57 6.55
CA GLN A 73 30.07 -9.43 8.01
C GLN A 73 29.28 -8.23 8.58
N LEU A 74 29.23 -7.10 7.86
CA LEU A 74 28.44 -5.93 8.25
C LEU A 74 26.92 -6.20 8.19
N PHE A 75 26.48 -7.01 7.22
CA PHE A 75 25.10 -7.53 7.12
C PHE A 75 24.66 -8.29 8.39
N ASN A 76 25.56 -9.04 9.04
CA ASN A 76 25.23 -9.78 10.26
C ASN A 76 25.12 -8.90 11.52
N ASN A 77 25.66 -7.68 11.48
CA ASN A 77 25.80 -6.82 12.67
C ASN A 77 24.75 -5.69 12.78
N ASN A 78 23.96 -5.41 11.73
CA ASN A 78 23.05 -4.26 11.68
C ASN A 78 21.57 -4.57 12.04
N ILE A 79 21.31 -5.58 12.86
CA ILE A 79 20.01 -5.71 13.55
C ILE A 79 19.97 -4.70 14.70
N LYS A 80 19.81 -3.40 14.39
CA LYS A 80 19.39 -2.33 15.33
C LYS A 80 19.41 -0.97 14.61
N SER A 81 18.36 -0.62 13.90
CA SER A 81 17.98 0.78 13.74
C SER A 81 16.46 0.88 13.60
N GLU A 82 15.88 1.63 14.53
CA GLU A 82 14.46 2.00 14.53
C GLU A 82 14.25 3.08 13.46
N ILE A 83 13.29 2.83 12.57
CA ILE A 83 12.85 3.82 11.58
C ILE A 83 11.50 4.36 12.05
N ASN A 84 11.43 5.66 12.32
CA ASN A 84 10.18 6.38 12.50
C ASN A 84 9.55 6.67 11.13
N TYR A 85 8.27 6.32 10.96
CA TYR A 85 7.51 6.54 9.73
C TYR A 85 6.28 7.42 10.00
N ASN A 86 6.17 8.50 9.22
CA ASN A 86 4.92 9.20 8.96
C ASN A 86 4.65 9.14 7.44
N ASN A 87 3.53 8.58 6.99
CA ASN A 87 2.41 9.37 6.45
C ASN A 87 1.27 8.47 5.94
N PRO A 88 0.00 8.71 6.32
CA PRO A 88 -1.20 8.11 5.72
C PRO A 88 -1.33 8.40 4.22
N LEU A 89 -1.77 7.39 3.46
CA LEU A 89 -2.34 7.53 2.11
C LEU A 89 -1.37 8.11 1.05
N ALA A 90 -0.55 7.23 0.48
CA ALA A 90 0.06 7.49 -0.83
C ALA A 90 -1.04 7.50 -1.91
N LYS A 91 -1.13 8.64 -2.61
CA LYS A 91 -2.17 8.98 -3.59
C LYS A 91 -2.36 7.86 -4.62
N GLN A 92 -3.61 7.44 -4.77
CA GLN A 92 -4.08 6.54 -5.82
C GLN A 92 -4.14 7.28 -7.15
N GLU A 93 -3.14 7.12 -8.01
CA GLU A 93 -3.34 7.06 -9.46
C GLU A 93 -2.31 6.08 -10.03
N ASN A 94 -2.81 5.00 -10.65
CA ASN A 94 -2.13 3.78 -11.09
C ASN A 94 -1.88 2.73 -9.98
N ASN A 95 -1.99 1.43 -10.31
CA ASN A 95 -1.88 0.26 -9.40
C ASN A 95 -0.52 0.12 -8.69
N VAL A 96 0.34 1.14 -8.76
CA VAL A 96 1.65 1.22 -8.14
C VAL A 96 1.61 2.34 -7.12
N VAL A 97 1.69 1.97 -5.84
CA VAL A 97 1.78 2.93 -4.74
C VAL A 97 3.25 3.26 -4.49
N ASN A 98 3.67 4.49 -4.80
CA ASN A 98 5.03 4.98 -4.58
C ASN A 98 5.20 5.43 -3.12
N VAL A 99 6.18 4.87 -2.41
CA VAL A 99 6.58 5.35 -1.08
C VAL A 99 7.67 6.42 -1.25
N PRO A 100 7.54 7.61 -0.62
CA PRO A 100 8.52 8.68 -0.78
C PRO A 100 9.90 8.28 -0.24
N VAL A 101 10.93 8.60 -1.02
CA VAL A 101 12.34 8.44 -0.68
C VAL A 101 12.77 9.57 0.26
N VAL A 102 13.56 9.26 1.29
CA VAL A 102 14.23 10.28 2.11
C VAL A 102 15.38 10.87 1.28
N ASP A 103 15.14 12.01 0.65
CA ASP A 103 16.21 12.78 0.00
C ASP A 103 17.11 13.42 1.06
N THR A 104 18.37 12.99 1.12
CA THR A 104 19.43 13.77 1.77
C THR A 104 19.84 14.89 0.81
N LYS A 105 19.33 16.11 1.08
CA LYS A 105 19.69 17.31 0.31
C LYS A 105 21.13 17.74 0.65
N ASP A 106 22.07 17.51 -0.26
CA ASP A 106 23.34 18.24 -0.29
C ASP A 106 23.21 19.47 -1.19
N ASN A 107 23.19 20.65 -0.57
CA ASN A 107 23.28 21.93 -1.25
C ASN A 107 24.75 22.33 -1.44
N ASN A 108 25.03 22.92 -2.61
CA ASN A 108 26.25 23.65 -3.03
C ASN A 108 27.39 22.84 -3.67
N ALA A 109 27.59 23.04 -4.98
CA ALA A 109 28.73 23.81 -5.52
C ALA A 109 28.74 23.79 -7.06
N LYS A 110 28.86 24.97 -7.67
CA LYS A 110 29.12 25.19 -9.10
C LYS A 110 30.59 24.93 -9.41
N THR A 111 30.86 23.92 -10.22
CA THR A 111 32.01 23.79 -11.14
C THR A 111 31.58 22.83 -12.25
N SER A 112 32.13 22.97 -13.46
CA SER A 112 31.81 22.15 -14.64
C SER A 112 32.27 20.69 -14.47
N ALA A 113 31.65 19.98 -13.54
CA ALA A 113 32.13 18.75 -12.94
C ALA A 113 31.63 17.50 -13.68
N LYS A 114 32.51 16.49 -13.81
CA LYS A 114 32.13 15.13 -14.23
C LYS A 114 30.95 14.65 -13.37
N LYS A 115 29.90 14.14 -14.03
CA LYS A 115 28.68 13.66 -13.36
C LYS A 115 29.02 12.48 -12.43
N PRO A 116 28.42 12.39 -11.23
CA PRO A 116 28.64 11.26 -10.32
C PRO A 116 28.14 9.94 -10.93
N SER A 117 28.77 8.83 -10.53
CA SER A 117 28.32 7.49 -10.91
C SER A 117 27.26 7.02 -9.91
N LEU A 118 26.13 6.55 -10.43
CA LEU A 118 24.97 6.15 -9.62
C LEU A 118 24.25 4.95 -10.23
N VAL A 119 23.60 4.19 -9.36
CA VAL A 119 22.65 3.15 -9.74
C VAL A 119 21.36 3.33 -8.95
N THR A 120 20.23 3.25 -9.65
CA THR A 120 18.90 3.26 -9.03
C THR A 120 18.34 1.85 -9.03
N MET A 121 18.04 1.33 -7.85
CA MET A 121 17.35 0.06 -7.67
C MET A 121 15.87 0.31 -7.43
N SER A 122 15.03 -0.62 -7.91
CA SER A 122 13.58 -0.61 -7.71
C SER A 122 13.14 -1.94 -7.13
N TYR A 123 12.29 -1.87 -6.11
CA TYR A 123 11.76 -2.99 -5.35
C TYR A 123 10.25 -2.96 -5.38
N LEU A 124 9.65 -4.01 -5.93
CA LEU A 124 8.19 -4.12 -5.97
C LEU A 124 7.74 -5.23 -5.04
N THR A 125 6.63 -5.01 -4.34
CA THR A 125 5.90 -6.04 -3.59
C THR A 125 4.46 -6.08 -4.09
N THR A 126 4.07 -7.18 -4.72
CA THR A 126 2.75 -7.34 -5.35
C THR A 126 1.92 -8.37 -4.60
N TYR A 127 0.74 -7.97 -4.17
CA TYR A 127 -0.28 -8.81 -3.55
C TYR A 127 -1.26 -9.25 -4.64
N ASP A 128 -1.30 -10.55 -4.97
CA ASP A 128 -2.16 -11.10 -6.03
C ASP A 128 -3.17 -12.10 -5.42
N PRO A 129 -4.41 -11.64 -5.16
CA PRO A 129 -5.45 -12.48 -4.56
C PRO A 129 -5.88 -13.67 -5.43
N ASN A 130 -5.76 -13.53 -6.76
CA ASN A 130 -6.16 -14.58 -7.69
C ASN A 130 -5.14 -15.74 -7.67
N LYS A 131 -3.86 -15.42 -7.50
CA LYS A 131 -2.78 -16.41 -7.37
C LYS A 131 -2.52 -16.86 -5.93
N LYS A 132 -3.09 -16.16 -4.95
CA LYS A 132 -2.81 -16.38 -3.52
C LYS A 132 -1.34 -16.19 -3.17
N THR A 133 -0.70 -15.20 -3.81
CA THR A 133 0.74 -14.97 -3.68
C THR A 133 1.07 -13.53 -3.34
N ILE A 134 2.19 -13.36 -2.65
CA ILE A 134 2.92 -12.10 -2.55
C ILE A 134 4.22 -12.24 -3.35
N THR A 135 4.40 -11.43 -4.38
CA THR A 135 5.57 -11.47 -5.26
C THR A 135 6.48 -10.28 -4.97
N THR A 136 7.74 -10.54 -4.64
CA THR A 136 8.76 -9.48 -4.58
C THR A 136 9.56 -9.43 -5.87
N LYS A 137 9.93 -8.24 -6.32
CA LYS A 137 10.77 -7.98 -7.49
C LYS A 137 11.94 -7.09 -7.11
N ILE A 138 13.09 -7.34 -7.73
CA ILE A 138 14.30 -6.51 -7.67
C ILE A 138 14.61 -6.11 -9.10
N ALA A 139 14.83 -4.83 -9.38
CA ALA A 139 15.15 -4.34 -10.71
C ALA A 139 16.21 -3.23 -10.70
N ILE A 140 17.08 -3.23 -11.70
CA ILE A 140 17.97 -2.09 -11.99
C ILE A 140 17.17 -1.08 -12.82
N LYS A 141 16.80 0.04 -12.23
CA LYS A 141 15.95 1.04 -12.86
C LYS A 141 16.74 2.06 -13.68
N ASN A 142 17.91 2.46 -13.20
CA ASN A 142 18.74 3.44 -13.88
C ASN A 142 20.23 3.24 -13.54
N ILE A 143 21.11 3.62 -14.46
CA ILE A 143 22.56 3.71 -14.25
C ILE A 143 23.02 5.00 -14.93
N VAL A 144 23.72 5.88 -14.20
CA VAL A 144 24.34 7.08 -14.77
C VAL A 144 25.83 7.08 -14.40
N GLY A 145 26.68 7.52 -15.31
CA GLY A 145 28.14 7.52 -15.12
C GLY A 145 28.75 6.12 -15.30
N GLU A 146 29.76 5.82 -14.49
CA GLU A 146 30.40 4.50 -14.52
C GLU A 146 29.48 3.42 -13.96
N LYS A 147 29.47 2.28 -14.64
CA LYS A 147 28.66 1.13 -14.27
C LYS A 147 29.29 0.41 -13.06
N PRO A 148 28.48 -0.03 -12.07
CA PRO A 148 28.96 -0.89 -10.99
C PRO A 148 29.58 -2.19 -11.53
N VAL A 149 30.57 -2.74 -10.82
CA VAL A 149 31.14 -4.06 -11.12
C VAL A 149 30.36 -5.20 -10.46
N VAL A 150 29.68 -4.91 -9.35
CA VAL A 150 28.83 -5.82 -8.59
C VAL A 150 27.64 -5.06 -8.00
N ILE A 151 26.48 -5.70 -7.96
CA ILE A 151 25.33 -5.28 -7.15
C ILE A 151 24.80 -6.52 -6.44
N GLU A 152 24.81 -6.53 -5.12
CA GLU A 152 24.10 -7.53 -4.30
C GLU A 152 22.83 -6.88 -3.76
N ALA A 153 21.66 -7.40 -4.14
CA ALA A 153 20.37 -6.83 -3.74
C ALA A 153 19.47 -7.91 -3.14
N SER A 154 18.70 -7.56 -2.11
CA SER A 154 17.66 -8.40 -1.53
C SER A 154 16.32 -7.66 -1.41
N ASN A 155 15.23 -8.43 -1.43
CA ASN A 155 13.86 -7.96 -1.16
C ASN A 155 13.07 -9.07 -0.46
N ASP A 156 13.38 -9.22 0.82
CA ASP A 156 12.89 -10.29 1.68
C ASP A 156 11.53 -9.94 2.28
N LEU A 157 10.65 -10.94 2.43
CA LEU A 157 9.33 -10.74 3.02
C LEU A 157 9.28 -11.31 4.43
N TYR A 158 8.61 -10.57 5.31
CA TYR A 158 8.42 -10.93 6.71
C TYR A 158 6.95 -10.84 7.09
N THR A 159 6.57 -11.56 8.14
CA THR A 159 5.20 -11.56 8.67
C THR A 159 5.15 -11.34 10.18
N SER A 160 4.07 -10.73 10.65
CA SER A 160 3.71 -10.67 12.06
C SER A 160 2.21 -10.87 12.28
N ASN A 161 1.83 -11.22 13.51
CA ASN A 161 0.43 -11.27 13.94
C ASN A 161 -0.09 -9.89 14.34
N THR A 162 0.77 -8.91 14.57
CA THR A 162 0.38 -7.56 14.98
C THR A 162 1.11 -6.52 14.15
N TYR A 163 0.52 -5.32 14.02
CA TYR A 163 1.09 -4.24 13.22
C TYR A 163 2.51 -3.87 13.66
N SER A 164 2.71 -3.64 14.97
CA SER A 164 4.00 -3.24 15.57
C SER A 164 4.75 -4.41 16.20
N GLY A 165 4.41 -5.65 15.86
CA GLY A 165 5.00 -6.85 16.47
C GLY A 165 6.39 -7.18 15.97
N LYS A 166 6.94 -8.28 16.50
CA LYS A 166 8.15 -8.90 15.93
C LYS A 166 7.79 -9.54 14.58
N TYR A 167 8.54 -9.18 13.55
CA TYR A 167 8.39 -9.73 12.20
C TYR A 167 9.36 -10.89 11.98
N GLN A 168 8.84 -12.02 11.51
CA GLN A 168 9.61 -13.20 11.16
C GLN A 168 9.75 -13.32 9.65
N ARG A 169 10.96 -13.59 9.16
CA ARG A 169 11.20 -13.75 7.72
C ARG A 169 10.52 -15.01 7.21
N VAL A 170 9.69 -14.87 6.18
CA VAL A 170 8.96 -16.01 5.58
C VAL A 170 9.52 -16.43 4.23
N PHE A 171 10.24 -15.55 3.53
CA PHE A 171 11.09 -15.97 2.43
C PHE A 171 12.24 -14.99 2.17
N ILE A 172 13.33 -15.53 1.62
CA ILE A 172 14.52 -14.79 1.18
C ILE A 172 14.48 -14.63 -0.34
N HIS A 173 14.73 -13.41 -0.82
CA HIS A 173 14.91 -13.12 -2.24
C HIS A 173 16.12 -12.22 -2.41
N SER A 174 17.27 -12.84 -2.67
CA SER A 174 18.50 -12.14 -2.97
C SER A 174 18.96 -12.41 -4.40
N ARG A 175 19.66 -11.43 -4.98
CA ARG A 175 20.27 -11.50 -6.31
C ARG A 175 21.59 -10.76 -6.32
N GLU A 176 22.57 -11.42 -6.93
CA GLU A 176 23.82 -10.80 -7.32
C GLU A 176 23.78 -10.50 -8.82
N PHE A 177 24.15 -9.28 -9.20
CA PHE A 177 24.35 -8.87 -10.56
C PHE A 177 25.85 -8.65 -10.77
N LEU A 178 26.42 -9.36 -11.75
CA LEU A 178 27.84 -9.26 -12.10
C LEU A 178 28.03 -8.90 -13.57
N GLY A 179 29.01 -8.05 -13.87
CA GLY A 179 29.48 -7.79 -15.23
C GLY A 179 28.37 -7.44 -16.22
N ALA A 180 28.16 -8.29 -17.23
CA ALA A 180 27.15 -8.09 -18.27
C ALA A 180 25.70 -8.06 -17.73
N ASN A 181 25.43 -8.67 -16.57
CA ASN A 181 24.10 -8.73 -15.97
C ASN A 181 23.65 -7.43 -15.29
N ILE A 182 24.57 -6.49 -15.06
CA ILE A 182 24.24 -5.15 -14.55
C ILE A 182 23.75 -4.30 -15.74
N LYS A 183 22.45 -4.36 -16.05
CA LYS A 183 21.86 -3.61 -17.17
C LYS A 183 20.52 -3.04 -16.75
N VAL A 184 20.24 -1.80 -17.14
CA VAL A 184 18.93 -1.16 -16.94
C VAL A 184 17.82 -2.07 -17.46
N GLY A 185 16.78 -2.24 -16.66
CA GLY A 185 15.64 -3.12 -16.94
C GLY A 185 15.85 -4.58 -16.54
N LYS A 186 17.07 -5.01 -16.17
CA LYS A 186 17.26 -6.36 -15.60
C LYS A 186 16.54 -6.46 -14.27
N SER A 187 15.77 -7.53 -14.13
CA SER A 187 14.96 -7.75 -12.94
C SER A 187 14.76 -9.22 -12.64
N TYR A 188 14.50 -9.53 -11.38
CA TYR A 188 14.17 -10.86 -10.90
C TYR A 188 12.98 -10.78 -9.97
N SER A 189 12.10 -11.77 -10.04
CA SER A 189 10.92 -11.89 -9.20
C SER A 189 10.90 -13.23 -8.48
N LYS A 190 10.33 -13.24 -7.28
CA LYS A 190 10.09 -14.45 -6.50
C LYS A 190 8.77 -14.32 -5.76
N SER A 191 7.99 -15.40 -5.77
CA SER A 191 6.65 -15.43 -5.17
C SER A 191 6.63 -16.27 -3.90
N TYR A 192 5.86 -15.79 -2.92
CA TYR A 192 5.51 -16.48 -1.69
C TYR A 192 4.03 -16.82 -1.72
N SER A 193 3.69 -18.10 -1.50
CA SER A 193 2.30 -18.54 -1.36
C SER A 193 1.77 -18.17 0.02
N VAL A 194 0.71 -17.37 0.06
CA VAL A 194 0.09 -16.89 1.29
C VAL A 194 -0.58 -18.05 2.02
N LYS A 195 -0.24 -18.22 3.30
CA LYS A 195 -0.74 -19.34 4.12
C LYS A 195 -1.81 -18.94 5.13
N SER A 196 -1.80 -17.69 5.57
CA SER A 196 -2.66 -17.20 6.65
C SER A 196 -2.74 -15.68 6.63
N THR A 197 -3.78 -15.15 7.27
CA THR A 197 -3.93 -13.72 7.51
C THR A 197 -2.79 -13.22 8.39
N LYS A 198 -2.02 -12.24 7.91
CA LYS A 198 -0.86 -11.65 8.62
C LYS A 198 -0.68 -10.19 8.23
N PHE A 199 0.07 -9.48 9.06
CA PHE A 199 0.76 -8.28 8.61
C PHE A 199 2.03 -8.68 7.88
N TYR A 200 2.24 -8.10 6.70
CA TYR A 200 3.40 -8.34 5.85
C TYR A 200 4.24 -7.07 5.73
N ILE A 201 5.56 -7.22 5.74
CA ILE A 201 6.51 -6.17 5.36
C ILE A 201 7.50 -6.74 4.36
N SER A 202 7.95 -5.89 3.43
CA SER A 202 9.12 -6.18 2.61
C SER A 202 10.30 -5.37 3.13
N ARG A 203 11.47 -6.00 3.25
CA ARG A 203 12.74 -5.35 3.58
C ARG A 203 13.69 -5.53 2.44
N HIS A 204 14.28 -4.44 1.99
CA HIS A 204 15.24 -4.46 0.91
C HIS A 204 16.61 -3.94 1.37
N THR A 205 17.64 -4.44 0.71
CA THR A 205 19.03 -4.04 0.94
C THR A 205 19.76 -4.15 -0.39
N THR A 206 20.48 -3.11 -0.80
CA THR A 206 21.47 -3.20 -1.87
C THR A 206 22.84 -2.81 -1.37
N VAL A 207 23.84 -3.56 -1.83
CA VAL A 207 25.24 -3.18 -1.83
C VAL A 207 25.68 -3.04 -3.28
N ALA A 208 26.19 -1.87 -3.68
CA ALA A 208 26.72 -1.63 -5.02
C ALA A 208 28.21 -1.28 -4.93
N GLY A 209 29.04 -1.94 -5.75
CA GLY A 209 30.47 -1.72 -5.80
C GLY A 209 30.92 -1.20 -7.17
N TRP A 210 31.75 -0.16 -7.18
CA TRP A 210 32.42 0.35 -8.38
C TRP A 210 33.91 0.02 -8.35
N LYS A 211 34.53 0.04 -9.53
CA LYS A 211 35.96 -0.21 -9.63
C LYS A 211 36.74 0.91 -8.93
N GLY A 212 37.60 0.55 -7.99
CA GLY A 212 38.47 1.52 -7.30
C GLY A 212 37.75 2.37 -6.26
N SER A 213 36.55 1.98 -5.80
CA SER A 213 35.87 2.65 -4.69
C SER A 213 35.40 1.65 -3.64
N LEU A 214 35.17 2.14 -2.43
CA LEU A 214 34.38 1.40 -1.46
C LEU A 214 32.94 1.23 -1.97
N PRO A 215 32.26 0.12 -1.60
CA PRO A 215 30.88 -0.08 -1.95
C PRO A 215 29.97 0.89 -1.18
N ASP A 216 28.86 1.24 -1.79
CA ASP A 216 27.75 1.95 -1.15
C ASP A 216 26.67 0.95 -0.75
N THR A 217 25.96 1.23 0.33
CA THR A 217 24.90 0.36 0.86
C THR A 217 23.65 1.17 1.17
N SER A 218 22.50 0.67 0.74
CA SER A 218 21.19 1.25 1.04
C SER A 218 20.23 0.16 1.52
N THR A 219 19.32 0.55 2.41
CA THR A 219 18.34 -0.34 3.00
C THR A 219 17.02 0.39 3.17
N GLY A 220 15.91 -0.32 3.02
CA GLY A 220 14.58 0.23 3.27
C GLY A 220 13.57 -0.86 3.60
N GLN A 221 12.37 -0.42 3.94
CA GLN A 221 11.29 -1.30 4.37
C GLN A 221 9.93 -0.66 4.09
N LEU A 222 9.02 -1.45 3.50
CA LEU A 222 7.61 -1.10 3.40
C LEU A 222 6.91 -1.09 4.76
N ALA A 223 5.93 -0.20 4.89
CA ALA A 223 5.01 -0.22 6.02
C ALA A 223 4.25 -1.56 6.11
N PRO A 224 3.90 -2.02 7.32
CA PRO A 224 3.06 -3.18 7.50
C PRO A 224 1.75 -3.13 6.71
N THR A 225 1.48 -4.18 5.96
CA THR A 225 0.25 -4.36 5.19
C THR A 225 -0.50 -5.57 5.70
N LEU A 226 -1.74 -5.39 6.16
CA LEU A 226 -2.61 -6.49 6.55
C LEU A 226 -3.18 -7.14 5.30
N ALA A 227 -2.96 -8.45 5.12
CA ALA A 227 -3.58 -9.22 4.05
C ALA A 227 -4.16 -10.53 4.57
N ASN A 228 -5.30 -10.95 4.01
CA ASN A 228 -5.97 -12.20 4.38
C ASN A 228 -5.28 -13.45 3.79
N LYS A 229 -5.87 -14.65 3.96
CA LYS A 229 -5.25 -15.92 3.54
C LYS A 229 -5.10 -16.11 2.03
N ILE A 230 -5.64 -15.22 1.22
CA ILE A 230 -5.40 -15.21 -0.23
C ILE A 230 -4.49 -14.07 -0.65
N GLY A 231 -3.93 -13.28 0.27
CA GLY A 231 -3.11 -12.13 -0.09
C GLY A 231 -3.92 -10.93 -0.55
N GLU A 232 -5.21 -10.84 -0.19
CA GLU A 232 -5.98 -9.63 -0.40
C GLU A 232 -5.76 -8.66 0.75
N ILE A 233 -5.37 -7.42 0.41
CA ILE A 233 -5.10 -6.36 1.38
C ILE A 233 -6.40 -5.91 2.05
N TYR A 234 -6.34 -5.64 3.36
CA TYR A 234 -7.48 -5.10 4.10
C TYR A 234 -7.91 -3.74 3.53
N PRO A 235 -9.20 -3.53 3.22
CA PRO A 235 -9.66 -2.29 2.60
C PRO A 235 -9.32 -1.04 3.41
N ALA A 236 -8.73 -0.04 2.74
CA ALA A 236 -8.52 1.29 3.29
C ALA A 236 -9.72 2.17 2.92
N ILE A 237 -10.64 2.38 3.86
CA ILE A 237 -11.87 3.16 3.66
C ILE A 237 -11.82 4.39 4.56
N ILE A 238 -12.10 5.57 4.01
CA ILE A 238 -12.24 6.81 4.79
C ILE A 238 -13.72 7.17 4.91
N ASN A 239 -14.14 7.59 6.11
CA ASN A 239 -15.45 8.15 6.33
C ASN A 239 -15.33 9.66 6.16
N HIS A 240 -15.84 10.19 5.04
CA HIS A 240 -15.68 11.61 4.68
C HIS A 240 -16.39 12.58 5.62
N HIS A 241 -17.31 12.13 6.46
CA HIS A 241 -17.97 13.00 7.42
C HIS A 241 -17.07 13.32 8.62
N ASN A 242 -16.37 12.31 9.16
CA ASN A 242 -15.51 12.49 10.34
C ASN A 242 -14.01 12.35 10.05
N ASN A 243 -13.63 12.17 8.78
CA ASN A 243 -12.27 11.93 8.28
C ASN A 243 -11.53 10.77 8.96
N LYS A 244 -12.24 9.82 9.56
CA LYS A 244 -11.64 8.63 10.18
C LYS A 244 -11.52 7.49 9.18
N MET A 245 -10.35 6.88 9.14
CA MET A 245 -10.11 5.62 8.43
C MET A 245 -10.81 4.46 9.14
N LEU A 246 -11.27 3.47 8.38
CA LEU A 246 -11.61 2.16 8.90
C LEU A 246 -10.39 1.62 9.67
N PRO A 247 -10.50 1.36 10.98
CA PRO A 247 -9.35 0.90 11.74
C PRO A 247 -8.89 -0.49 11.27
N LEU A 248 -7.59 -0.71 11.31
CA LEU A 248 -7.04 -2.05 11.16
C LEU A 248 -7.33 -2.85 12.44
N PRO A 249 -7.68 -4.14 12.32
CA PRO A 249 -7.61 -5.07 13.45
C PRO A 249 -6.22 -5.01 14.09
N SER A 250 -6.14 -4.98 15.43
CA SER A 250 -4.86 -4.95 16.14
C SER A 250 -4.05 -6.25 15.98
N ARG A 251 -4.74 -7.34 15.63
CA ARG A 251 -4.19 -8.67 15.43
C ARG A 251 -4.71 -9.32 14.15
N ALA A 252 -3.89 -10.21 13.58
CA ALA A 252 -4.17 -11.00 12.37
C ALA A 252 -4.39 -12.50 12.66
N ASP A 253 -4.31 -12.93 13.92
CA ASP A 253 -4.48 -14.31 14.39
C ASP A 253 -5.73 -14.47 15.27
N LEU A 254 -6.83 -13.84 14.84
CA LEU A 254 -8.08 -13.82 15.60
C LEU A 254 -8.77 -15.20 15.55
N PRO A 255 -9.07 -15.81 16.72
CA PRO A 255 -9.76 -17.10 16.76
C PRO A 255 -11.21 -16.98 16.29
N LYS A 256 -11.80 -18.10 15.86
CA LYS A 256 -13.22 -18.17 15.57
C LYS A 256 -14.02 -18.37 16.87
N VAL A 257 -15.05 -17.57 17.06
CA VAL A 257 -15.97 -17.65 18.21
C VAL A 257 -17.21 -18.47 17.81
N PRO A 258 -17.59 -19.50 18.60
CA PRO A 258 -18.82 -20.26 18.39
C PRO A 258 -20.03 -19.35 18.42
N GLU A 259 -21.04 -19.64 17.59
CA GLU A 259 -22.20 -18.75 17.41
C GLU A 259 -22.91 -18.40 18.71
N LYS A 260 -23.10 -19.37 19.60
CA LYS A 260 -23.70 -19.18 20.93
C LYS A 260 -22.92 -18.25 21.86
N ASP A 261 -21.63 -18.03 21.60
CA ASP A 261 -20.72 -17.22 22.42
C ASP A 261 -20.42 -15.86 21.76
N ARG A 262 -21.01 -15.60 20.58
CA ARG A 262 -20.87 -14.31 19.91
C ARG A 262 -21.75 -13.29 20.61
N VAL A 263 -21.28 -12.05 20.68
CA VAL A 263 -22.09 -10.93 21.18
C VAL A 263 -23.36 -10.81 20.33
N ASP A 264 -24.52 -10.71 20.96
CA ASP A 264 -25.77 -10.49 20.23
C ASP A 264 -25.78 -9.12 19.55
N TRP A 265 -26.45 -9.02 18.40
CA TRP A 265 -26.65 -7.73 17.72
C TRP A 265 -28.14 -7.59 17.44
N ASP A 266 -28.80 -6.75 18.22
CA ASP A 266 -30.19 -6.40 18.03
C ASP A 266 -30.27 -5.18 17.12
N SER A 267 -30.57 -5.41 15.84
CA SER A 267 -30.68 -4.34 14.85
C SER A 267 -31.75 -3.30 15.18
N SER A 268 -32.72 -3.61 16.05
CA SER A 268 -33.74 -2.65 16.50
C SER A 268 -33.22 -1.69 17.58
N LYS A 269 -32.19 -2.10 18.35
CA LYS A 269 -31.65 -1.33 19.49
C LYS A 269 -30.23 -0.85 19.26
N ASP A 270 -29.31 -1.76 18.99
CA ASP A 270 -27.87 -1.47 18.91
C ASP A 270 -27.55 -0.52 17.74
N ARG A 271 -28.27 -0.68 16.64
CA ARG A 271 -28.17 0.22 15.48
C ARG A 271 -28.56 1.65 15.85
N GLY A 272 -29.71 1.83 16.51
CA GLY A 272 -30.20 3.13 16.94
C GLY A 272 -29.25 3.78 17.95
N ALA A 273 -28.77 2.99 18.92
CA ALA A 273 -27.81 3.45 19.93
C ALA A 273 -26.49 3.92 19.30
N TYR A 274 -25.96 3.19 18.31
CA TYR A 274 -24.78 3.59 17.56
C TYR A 274 -25.00 4.89 16.78
N ILE A 275 -26.11 5.00 16.03
CA ILE A 275 -26.43 6.20 15.24
C ILE A 275 -26.53 7.42 16.15
N LYS A 276 -27.24 7.30 17.28
CA LYS A 276 -27.34 8.37 18.27
C LYS A 276 -25.95 8.79 18.75
N LYS A 277 -25.14 7.83 19.21
CA LYS A 277 -23.78 8.11 19.71
C LYS A 277 -22.88 8.71 18.63
N TYR A 278 -23.01 8.28 17.38
CA TYR A 278 -22.27 8.84 16.25
C TYR A 278 -22.61 10.32 16.05
N ILE A 279 -23.91 10.66 16.04
CA ILE A 279 -24.38 12.04 15.91
C ILE A 279 -23.92 12.90 17.09
N ASP A 280 -24.02 12.37 18.31
CA ASP A 280 -23.56 13.07 19.52
C ASP A 280 -22.04 13.33 19.49
N THR A 281 -21.26 12.43 18.89
CA THR A 281 -19.78 12.52 18.86
C THR A 281 -19.24 13.36 17.69
N TYR A 282 -19.83 13.22 16.50
CA TYR A 282 -19.30 13.78 15.26
C TYR A 282 -20.23 14.78 14.56
N GLY A 283 -21.42 15.02 15.09
CA GLY A 283 -22.46 15.79 14.41
C GLY A 283 -23.31 14.93 13.46
N ASN A 284 -24.43 15.50 13.00
CA ASN A 284 -25.34 14.80 12.10
C ASN A 284 -24.81 14.84 10.65
N PRO A 285 -24.49 13.69 10.03
CA PRO A 285 -23.93 13.64 8.68
C PRO A 285 -24.92 13.98 7.57
N LYS A 286 -26.22 14.09 7.86
CA LYS A 286 -27.30 14.35 6.90
C LYS A 286 -27.43 13.32 5.77
N TRP A 287 -26.75 12.17 5.85
CA TRP A 287 -26.96 11.05 4.92
C TRP A 287 -28.22 10.24 5.28
N ASP A 288 -28.69 9.44 4.32
CA ASP A 288 -29.70 8.43 4.59
C ASP A 288 -29.08 7.23 5.34
N TRP A 289 -29.41 7.10 6.62
CA TRP A 289 -28.96 5.96 7.42
C TRP A 289 -29.51 4.63 6.90
N SER A 290 -30.61 4.58 6.15
CA SER A 290 -31.16 3.32 5.62
C SER A 290 -30.22 2.61 4.62
N ALA A 291 -29.40 3.39 3.92
CA ALA A 291 -28.40 2.95 2.94
C ALA A 291 -27.02 2.62 3.55
N VAL A 292 -26.84 2.86 4.85
CA VAL A 292 -25.57 2.69 5.58
C VAL A 292 -25.65 1.50 6.51
N ASP A 293 -24.70 0.57 6.40
CA ASP A 293 -24.55 -0.50 7.37
C ASP A 293 -23.57 -0.06 8.49
N ILE A 294 -23.78 -0.60 9.69
CA ILE A 294 -22.82 -0.46 10.79
C ILE A 294 -21.99 -1.73 10.81
N HIS A 295 -20.75 -1.60 10.35
CA HIS A 295 -19.82 -2.72 10.25
C HIS A 295 -19.02 -2.89 11.53
N HIS A 296 -18.91 -4.12 11.99
CA HIS A 296 -17.97 -4.49 13.04
C HIS A 296 -16.56 -4.59 12.47
N VAL A 297 -15.66 -3.67 12.87
CA VAL A 297 -14.25 -3.63 12.46
C VAL A 297 -13.58 -4.99 12.65
N ILE A 298 -13.72 -5.56 13.85
CA ILE A 298 -13.52 -6.99 14.07
C ILE A 298 -14.92 -7.62 14.11
N PRO A 299 -15.26 -8.59 13.24
CA PRO A 299 -16.58 -9.20 13.23
C PRO A 299 -16.81 -10.04 14.49
N ARG A 300 -18.08 -10.22 14.84
CA ARG A 300 -18.50 -11.02 16.01
C ARG A 300 -18.00 -12.47 15.96
N GLU A 301 -17.95 -13.06 14.75
CA GLU A 301 -17.34 -14.39 14.52
C GLU A 301 -15.86 -14.47 14.92
N ARG A 302 -15.17 -13.33 15.05
CA ARG A 302 -13.75 -13.24 15.41
C ARG A 302 -13.52 -12.55 16.76
N GLY A 303 -14.55 -12.46 17.60
CA GLY A 303 -14.47 -11.88 18.95
C GLY A 303 -14.72 -10.38 19.01
N GLY A 304 -15.25 -9.78 17.94
CA GLY A 304 -15.71 -8.41 17.95
C GLY A 304 -16.92 -8.18 18.86
N ASN A 305 -16.96 -7.02 19.50
CA ASN A 305 -18.07 -6.60 20.36
C ASN A 305 -18.84 -5.41 19.76
N ASN A 306 -19.92 -4.99 20.40
CA ASN A 306 -20.76 -3.86 19.95
C ASN A 306 -20.26 -2.50 20.46
N SER A 307 -19.02 -2.42 20.94
CA SER A 307 -18.48 -1.14 21.41
C SER A 307 -18.30 -0.17 20.24
N PHE A 308 -18.55 1.12 20.48
CA PHE A 308 -18.51 2.16 19.44
C PHE A 308 -17.21 2.19 18.63
N ASN A 309 -16.07 1.87 19.25
CA ASN A 309 -14.76 1.84 18.59
C ASN A 309 -14.55 0.61 17.69
N ASN A 310 -15.34 -0.45 17.87
CA ASN A 310 -15.38 -1.62 17.00
C ASN A 310 -16.46 -1.48 15.91
N LEU A 311 -17.16 -0.35 15.82
CA LEU A 311 -18.25 -0.15 14.87
C LEU A 311 -17.93 1.02 13.93
N TYR A 312 -18.17 0.81 12.64
CA TYR A 312 -17.84 1.77 11.59
C TYR A 312 -19.01 1.92 10.61
N PRO A 313 -19.50 3.12 10.31
CA PRO A 313 -20.61 3.29 9.37
C PRO A 313 -20.05 3.39 7.95
N LEU A 314 -20.58 2.58 7.04
CA LEU A 314 -20.23 2.66 5.62
C LEU A 314 -21.39 2.25 4.70
N PRO A 315 -21.36 2.65 3.42
CA PRO A 315 -22.38 2.24 2.46
C PRO A 315 -22.54 0.72 2.40
N ARG A 316 -23.78 0.25 2.34
CA ARG A 316 -24.11 -1.19 2.27
C ARG A 316 -23.33 -1.93 1.19
N THR A 317 -23.17 -1.33 0.02
CA THR A 317 -22.42 -1.91 -1.10
C THR A 317 -20.96 -2.21 -0.72
N MET A 318 -20.26 -1.26 -0.11
CA MET A 318 -18.87 -1.46 0.34
C MET A 318 -18.79 -2.54 1.43
N HIS A 319 -19.77 -2.58 2.34
CA HIS A 319 -19.82 -3.57 3.40
C HIS A 319 -19.94 -4.99 2.83
N GLN A 320 -20.89 -5.19 1.91
CA GLN A 320 -21.22 -6.49 1.35
C GLN A 320 -20.23 -6.97 0.29
N GLN A 321 -19.65 -6.07 -0.50
CA GLN A 321 -18.78 -6.43 -1.63
C GLN A 321 -17.29 -6.37 -1.31
N LEU A 322 -16.86 -5.60 -0.30
CA LEU A 322 -15.45 -5.46 0.06
C LEU A 322 -15.13 -6.13 1.41
N LEU A 323 -15.81 -5.72 2.49
CA LEU A 323 -15.45 -6.16 3.84
C LEU A 323 -15.89 -7.58 4.15
N ASN A 324 -17.14 -7.94 3.86
CA ASN A 324 -17.62 -9.32 4.09
C ASN A 324 -16.79 -10.35 3.31
N PRO A 325 -16.47 -10.15 2.01
CA PRO A 325 -15.65 -11.09 1.27
C PRO A 325 -14.19 -11.13 1.73
N TRP A 326 -13.66 -10.04 2.29
CA TRP A 326 -12.33 -10.04 2.90
C TRP A 326 -12.30 -10.91 4.16
N TRP A 327 -13.27 -10.70 5.07
CA TRP A 327 -13.39 -11.46 6.32
C TRP A 327 -13.76 -12.93 6.13
N ALA A 328 -14.55 -13.27 5.12
CA ALA A 328 -14.82 -14.66 4.73
C ALA A 328 -13.53 -15.42 4.35
N ARG A 329 -12.50 -14.67 3.94
CA ARG A 329 -11.19 -15.20 3.58
C ARG A 329 -10.14 -14.97 4.67
N TYR A 330 -10.53 -14.53 5.85
CA TYR A 330 -9.68 -14.56 7.04
C TYR A 330 -9.31 -16.00 7.42
#